data_AF-A0A6A9SAN1-F1
#
_entry.id   AF-A0A6A9SAN1-F1
#
_cell.length_a   1.000
_cell.length_b   1.000
_cell.length_c   1.000
_cell.angle_alpha   90.00
_cell.angle_beta   90.00
_cell.angle_gamma   90.00
#
_symmetry.space_group_name_H-M   'P 1'
#
loop_
_entity.id
_entity.type
_entity.pdbx_description
1 polymer ?
#
loop_
_entity_poly.entity_id
_entity_poly.type
_entity_poly.pdbx_seq_one_letter_code
_entity_poly.pdbx_strand_id
1 'polypeptide(L)'
;MNVRTIADLGPDERAAFFDRDAGVDAVRDDVRDIVSQVHEEGDVALRRFAEEFDDVSVGNIDITDAAERAYEEIDDDVCDAIEDAAANIRAFHERQVPEDWRDDFEGRELGRRYRPLDSAGVYAPGGTAAYPSSALMGVIPAKVAGVEHVAVATPPAEEVNPVTLAAIHVAGADAVYQVGGAQAIAALAYGTETVSATDIVVGPGNRWVTAAKAEVRGDVAIDFLAGPSEVMVVADG
;
A
#
# COMPACT_ATOMS: atom_id res chain seq x y z
N MET A 1 0.14 32.38 9.68
CA MET A 1 1.39 31.60 9.76
C MET A 1 1.98 31.79 11.13
N ASN A 2 2.24 30.71 11.87
CA ASN A 2 2.83 30.75 13.20
C ASN A 2 4.35 30.74 13.03
N VAL A 3 4.96 31.92 12.82
CA VAL A 3 6.40 32.04 12.55
C VAL A 3 7.16 31.91 13.86
N ARG A 4 8.09 30.95 13.93
CA ARG A 4 8.98 30.75 15.08
C ARG A 4 10.43 30.68 14.62
N THR A 5 11.32 31.33 15.33
CA THR A 5 12.77 31.21 15.12
C THR A 5 13.27 30.02 15.92
N ILE A 6 13.96 29.06 15.28
CA ILE A 6 14.48 27.88 16.00
C ILE A 6 15.43 28.28 17.14
N ALA A 7 16.19 29.36 16.96
CA ALA A 7 17.10 29.88 17.98
C ALA A 7 16.40 30.41 19.24
N ASP A 8 15.11 30.76 19.15
CA ASP A 8 14.33 31.34 20.24
C ASP A 8 13.54 30.27 21.02
N LEU A 9 13.52 29.02 20.56
CA LEU A 9 12.81 27.92 21.21
C LEU A 9 13.61 27.34 22.39
N GLY A 10 12.94 27.11 23.53
CA GLY A 10 13.51 26.32 24.62
C GLY A 10 13.77 24.86 24.22
N PRO A 11 14.59 24.10 24.97
CA PRO A 11 14.90 22.71 24.65
C PRO A 11 13.65 21.82 24.47
N ASP A 12 12.68 21.92 25.38
CA ASP A 12 11.45 21.12 25.34
C ASP A 12 10.54 21.54 24.17
N GLU A 13 10.45 22.84 23.89
CA GLU A 13 9.68 23.35 22.76
C GLU A 13 10.29 22.93 21.43
N ARG A 14 11.62 22.91 21.34
CA ARG A 14 12.32 22.42 20.16
C ARG A 14 12.10 20.92 19.98
N ALA A 15 12.17 20.13 21.05
CA ALA A 15 11.88 18.70 21.00
C ALA A 15 10.44 18.45 20.55
N ALA A 16 9.46 19.12 21.17
CA ALA A 16 8.04 19.02 20.82
C ALA A 16 7.75 19.51 19.40
N PHE A 17 8.48 20.52 18.89
CA PHE A 17 8.34 21.00 17.51
C PHE A 17 8.72 19.93 16.49
N PHE A 18 9.59 19.00 16.86
CA PHE A 18 10.00 17.87 16.03
C PHE A 18 9.35 16.55 16.45
N ASP A 19 8.40 16.56 17.37
CA ASP A 19 7.71 15.34 17.79
C ASP A 19 6.55 15.03 16.84
N ARG A 20 6.42 13.76 16.47
CA ARG A 20 5.43 13.28 15.50
C ARG A 20 4.67 12.12 16.12
N ASP A 21 3.36 12.25 16.17
CA ASP A 21 2.47 11.18 16.59
C ASP A 21 1.53 10.78 15.44
N ALA A 22 1.62 9.54 15.01
CA ALA A 22 0.72 8.96 14.01
C ALA A 22 -0.63 8.49 14.61
N GLY A 23 -0.79 8.55 15.94
CA GLY A 23 -2.00 8.16 16.65
C GLY A 23 -2.27 6.64 16.61
N VAL A 24 -1.24 5.84 16.37
CA VAL A 24 -1.33 4.38 16.21
C VAL A 24 -1.71 3.69 17.52
N ASP A 25 -1.13 4.12 18.64
CA ASP A 25 -1.40 3.50 19.95
C ASP A 25 -2.88 3.62 20.36
N ALA A 26 -3.58 4.66 19.91
CA ALA A 26 -4.97 4.90 20.24
C ALA A 26 -5.96 3.91 19.60
N VAL A 27 -5.55 3.18 18.56
CA VAL A 27 -6.42 2.22 17.83
C VAL A 27 -5.91 0.78 17.91
N ARG A 28 -4.88 0.52 18.71
CA ARG A 28 -4.14 -0.74 18.67
C ARG A 28 -4.98 -1.95 19.07
N ASP A 29 -5.78 -1.84 20.13
CA ASP A 29 -6.60 -2.96 20.62
C ASP A 29 -7.75 -3.25 19.65
N ASP A 30 -8.45 -2.22 19.15
CA ASP A 30 -9.49 -2.38 18.12
C ASP A 30 -8.95 -3.03 16.85
N VAL A 31 -7.75 -2.65 16.42
CA VAL A 31 -7.09 -3.23 15.25
C VAL A 31 -6.71 -4.69 15.47
N ARG A 32 -6.22 -5.05 16.67
CA ARG A 32 -5.94 -6.45 17.00
C ARG A 32 -7.22 -7.29 16.88
N ASP A 33 -8.34 -6.78 17.37
CA ASP A 33 -9.63 -7.46 17.30
C ASP A 33 -10.12 -7.61 15.85
N ILE A 34 -9.95 -6.57 15.01
CA ILE A 34 -10.27 -6.64 13.57
C ILE A 34 -9.40 -7.70 12.87
N VAL A 35 -8.09 -7.67 13.11
CA VAL A 35 -7.13 -8.60 12.49
C VAL A 35 -7.46 -10.05 12.89
N SER A 36 -7.74 -10.30 14.18
CA SER A 36 -8.13 -11.63 14.67
C SER A 36 -9.41 -12.13 14.01
N GLN A 37 -10.42 -11.27 13.90
CA GLN A 37 -11.69 -11.63 13.26
C GLN A 37 -11.52 -11.94 11.78
N VAL A 38 -10.70 -11.20 11.03
CA VAL A 38 -10.43 -11.54 9.62
C VAL A 38 -9.69 -12.87 9.50
N HIS A 39 -8.71 -13.12 10.36
CA HIS A 39 -7.96 -14.38 10.33
C HIS A 39 -8.85 -15.59 10.69
N GLU A 40 -9.82 -15.43 11.59
CA GLU A 40 -10.72 -16.51 12.02
C GLU A 40 -11.94 -16.69 11.10
N GLU A 41 -12.51 -15.60 10.60
CA GLU A 41 -13.81 -15.59 9.91
C GLU A 41 -13.72 -15.32 8.39
N GLY A 42 -12.52 -14.98 7.88
CA GLY A 42 -12.27 -14.82 6.45
C GLY A 42 -13.16 -13.76 5.80
N ASP A 43 -13.70 -14.09 4.62
CA ASP A 43 -14.53 -13.18 3.81
C ASP A 43 -15.80 -12.71 4.53
N VAL A 44 -16.29 -13.44 5.55
CA VAL A 44 -17.46 -13.03 6.33
C VAL A 44 -17.15 -11.78 7.13
N ALA A 45 -15.97 -11.73 7.78
CA ALA A 45 -15.52 -10.53 8.48
C ALA A 45 -15.30 -9.37 7.52
N LEU A 46 -14.74 -9.62 6.32
CA LEU A 46 -14.51 -8.58 5.32
C LEU A 46 -15.82 -7.89 4.89
N ARG A 47 -16.87 -8.67 4.61
CA ARG A 47 -18.19 -8.12 4.25
C ARG A 47 -18.81 -7.36 5.42
N ARG A 48 -18.73 -7.89 6.64
CA ARG A 48 -19.22 -7.18 7.84
C ARG A 48 -18.55 -5.83 8.02
N PHE A 49 -17.22 -5.77 7.91
CA PHE A 49 -16.49 -4.52 8.09
C PHE A 49 -16.69 -3.53 6.94
N ALA A 50 -16.94 -4.00 5.71
CA ALA A 50 -17.37 -3.13 4.62
C ALA A 50 -18.73 -2.47 4.92
N GLU A 51 -19.70 -3.21 5.45
CA GLU A 51 -20.99 -2.65 5.86
C GLU A 51 -20.83 -1.70 7.07
N GLU A 52 -19.98 -2.02 8.04
CA GLU A 52 -19.80 -1.24 9.26
C GLU A 52 -19.01 0.06 9.04
N PHE A 53 -17.90 -0.01 8.30
CA PHE A 53 -16.95 1.10 8.19
C PHE A 53 -17.08 1.90 6.90
N ASP A 54 -17.50 1.24 5.81
CA ASP A 54 -17.60 1.85 4.49
C ASP A 54 -19.08 2.10 4.09
N ASP A 55 -20.07 1.61 4.85
CA ASP A 55 -21.51 1.67 4.56
C ASP A 55 -21.88 1.03 3.20
N VAL A 56 -21.15 -0.03 2.83
CA VAL A 56 -21.29 -0.71 1.53
C VAL A 56 -21.48 -2.21 1.73
N SER A 57 -22.52 -2.76 1.10
CA SER A 57 -22.72 -4.21 1.04
C SER A 57 -21.96 -4.81 -0.14
N VAL A 58 -20.87 -5.53 0.17
CA VAL A 58 -19.99 -6.14 -0.84
C VAL A 58 -20.47 -7.54 -1.21
N GLY A 59 -20.97 -7.68 -2.44
CA GLY A 59 -21.27 -8.99 -3.02
C GLY A 59 -19.99 -9.76 -3.38
N ASN A 60 -19.27 -9.24 -4.38
CA ASN A 60 -18.03 -9.81 -4.90
C ASN A 60 -16.82 -9.05 -4.35
N ILE A 61 -15.95 -9.72 -3.59
CA ILE A 61 -14.72 -9.09 -3.06
C ILE A 61 -13.70 -8.89 -4.18
N ASP A 62 -13.56 -9.87 -5.08
CA ASP A 62 -12.74 -9.77 -6.28
C ASP A 62 -13.43 -8.90 -7.33
N ILE A 63 -12.73 -7.85 -7.74
CA ILE A 63 -13.14 -6.88 -8.75
C ILE A 63 -12.07 -6.69 -9.83
N THR A 64 -11.24 -7.72 -10.08
CA THR A 64 -10.15 -7.67 -11.06
C THR A 64 -10.65 -7.28 -12.45
N ASP A 65 -11.75 -7.90 -12.91
CA ASP A 65 -12.39 -7.56 -14.20
C ASP A 65 -12.96 -6.13 -14.25
N ALA A 66 -13.24 -5.50 -13.10
CA ALA A 66 -13.67 -4.11 -13.07
C ALA A 66 -12.49 -3.15 -13.31
N ALA A 67 -11.27 -3.54 -12.94
CA ALA A 67 -10.08 -2.74 -13.19
C ALA A 67 -9.74 -2.63 -14.69
N GLU A 68 -9.86 -3.75 -15.41
CA GLU A 68 -9.70 -3.78 -16.87
C GLU A 68 -10.77 -2.93 -17.55
N ARG A 69 -12.05 -3.11 -17.20
CA ARG A 69 -13.14 -2.30 -17.77
C ARG A 69 -12.99 -0.81 -17.48
N ALA A 70 -12.56 -0.45 -16.28
CA ALA A 70 -12.34 0.94 -15.93
C ALA A 70 -11.26 1.59 -16.82
N TYR A 71 -10.21 0.86 -17.17
CA TYR A 71 -9.20 1.34 -18.12
C TYR A 71 -9.77 1.61 -19.52
N GLU A 72 -10.72 0.78 -19.98
CA GLU A 72 -11.39 0.96 -21.28
C GLU A 72 -12.41 2.12 -21.29
N GLU A 73 -12.91 2.54 -20.12
CA GLU A 73 -14.04 3.47 -19.99
C GLU A 73 -13.64 4.89 -19.56
N ILE A 74 -12.44 5.10 -18.99
CA ILE A 74 -11.98 6.44 -18.58
C ILE A 74 -11.64 7.34 -19.77
N ASP A 75 -11.68 8.66 -19.55
CA ASP A 75 -11.32 9.65 -20.57
C ASP A 75 -9.87 9.45 -21.07
N ASP A 76 -9.68 9.52 -22.40
CA ASP A 76 -8.37 9.33 -23.06
C ASP A 76 -7.26 10.20 -22.44
N ASP A 77 -7.53 11.49 -22.17
CA ASP A 77 -6.55 12.40 -21.56
C ASP A 77 -6.10 11.94 -20.14
N VAL A 78 -7.00 11.29 -19.39
CA VAL A 78 -6.69 10.74 -18.07
C VAL A 78 -5.92 9.43 -18.21
N CYS A 79 -6.30 8.60 -19.19
CA CYS A 79 -5.59 7.37 -19.51
C CYS A 79 -4.13 7.66 -19.89
N ASP A 80 -3.91 8.58 -20.83
CA ASP A 80 -2.58 9.02 -21.25
C ASP A 80 -1.74 9.50 -20.06
N ALA A 81 -2.32 10.27 -19.13
CA ALA A 81 -1.63 10.74 -17.94
C ALA A 81 -1.23 9.60 -16.98
N ILE A 82 -2.07 8.56 -16.84
CA ILE A 82 -1.77 7.37 -16.03
C ILE A 82 -0.65 6.57 -16.68
N GLU A 83 -0.72 6.34 -17.99
CA GLU A 83 0.30 5.60 -18.75
C GLU A 83 1.66 6.30 -18.72
N ASP A 84 1.68 7.63 -18.90
CA ASP A 84 2.88 8.46 -18.78
C ASP A 84 3.48 8.37 -17.37
N ALA A 85 2.65 8.45 -16.33
CA ALA A 85 3.12 8.29 -14.95
C ALA A 85 3.69 6.87 -14.73
N ALA A 86 3.00 5.84 -15.19
CA ALA A 86 3.42 4.44 -15.07
C ALA A 86 4.75 4.19 -15.78
N ALA A 87 4.92 4.71 -17.00
CA ALA A 87 6.16 4.60 -17.77
C ALA A 87 7.33 5.26 -17.06
N ASN A 88 7.12 6.47 -16.50
CA ASN A 88 8.15 7.19 -15.74
C ASN A 88 8.54 6.44 -14.46
N ILE A 89 7.56 5.93 -13.70
CA ILE A 89 7.80 5.15 -12.48
C ILE A 89 8.56 3.87 -12.81
N ARG A 90 8.16 3.15 -13.86
CA ARG A 90 8.81 1.92 -14.32
C ARG A 90 10.26 2.19 -14.72
N ALA A 91 10.50 3.18 -15.57
CA ALA A 91 11.84 3.55 -16.04
C ALA A 91 12.79 3.94 -14.89
N PHE A 92 12.26 4.54 -13.81
CA PHE A 92 13.05 4.84 -12.63
C PHE A 92 13.41 3.57 -11.83
N HIS A 93 12.44 2.70 -11.55
CA HIS A 93 12.66 1.50 -10.75
C HIS A 93 13.48 0.43 -11.49
N GLU A 94 13.37 0.33 -12.81
CA GLU A 94 14.19 -0.57 -13.63
C GLU A 94 15.70 -0.28 -13.49
N ARG A 95 16.07 0.99 -13.29
CA ARG A 95 17.48 1.38 -13.04
C ARG A 95 18.00 0.97 -11.67
N GLN A 96 17.12 0.55 -10.76
CA GLN A 96 17.47 0.18 -9.39
C GLN A 96 17.59 -1.35 -9.22
N VAL A 97 17.23 -2.14 -10.25
CA VAL A 97 17.31 -3.60 -10.20
C VAL A 97 18.78 -4.01 -10.03
N PRO A 98 19.14 -4.66 -8.91
CA PRO A 98 20.53 -5.03 -8.66
C PRO A 98 20.93 -6.25 -9.49
N GLU A 99 22.16 -6.25 -9.99
CA GLU A 99 22.74 -7.42 -10.67
C GLU A 99 23.26 -8.44 -9.64
N ASP A 100 23.02 -9.73 -9.92
CA ASP A 100 23.70 -10.82 -9.20
C ASP A 100 25.21 -10.66 -9.41
N TRP A 101 26.00 -10.80 -8.34
CA TRP A 101 27.45 -10.74 -8.42
C TRP A 101 28.11 -11.90 -7.70
N ARG A 102 29.30 -12.28 -8.18
CA ARG A 102 30.17 -13.28 -7.57
C ARG A 102 31.62 -12.87 -7.75
N ASP A 103 32.47 -13.23 -6.79
CA ASP A 103 33.88 -12.90 -6.80
C ASP A 103 34.70 -13.98 -6.07
N ASP A 104 36.00 -14.06 -6.38
CA ASP A 104 36.94 -15.00 -5.74
C ASP A 104 37.59 -14.36 -4.51
N PHE A 105 37.51 -15.06 -3.38
CA PHE A 105 38.15 -14.70 -2.13
C PHE A 105 39.07 -15.84 -1.69
N GLU A 106 40.35 -15.73 -2.08
CA GLU A 106 41.40 -16.70 -1.75
C GLU A 106 41.04 -18.14 -2.19
N GLY A 107 40.51 -18.28 -3.42
CA GLY A 107 40.09 -19.57 -3.98
C GLY A 107 38.68 -20.02 -3.54
N ARG A 108 37.88 -19.13 -2.94
CA ARG A 108 36.49 -19.37 -2.55
C ARG A 108 35.57 -18.40 -3.29
N GLU A 109 34.57 -18.90 -4.01
CA GLU A 109 33.55 -18.05 -4.64
C GLU A 109 32.57 -17.54 -3.57
N LEU A 110 32.47 -16.22 -3.41
CA LEU A 110 31.43 -15.54 -2.63
C LEU A 110 30.60 -14.67 -3.56
N GLY A 111 29.40 -14.29 -3.14
CA GLY A 111 28.53 -13.44 -3.96
C GLY A 111 27.20 -13.12 -3.31
N ARG A 112 26.37 -12.39 -4.05
CA ARG A 112 24.98 -12.12 -3.69
C ARG A 112 24.08 -12.40 -4.88
N ARG A 113 22.97 -13.07 -4.60
CA ARG A 113 21.88 -13.25 -5.56
C ARG A 113 20.64 -12.54 -5.06
N TYR A 114 19.94 -11.86 -5.96
CA TYR A 114 18.69 -11.18 -5.69
C TYR A 114 17.55 -11.98 -6.32
N ARG A 115 16.52 -12.27 -5.55
CA ARG A 115 15.33 -13.01 -6.01
C ARG A 115 14.09 -12.23 -5.57
N PRO A 116 13.08 -12.12 -6.45
CA PRO A 116 11.81 -11.53 -6.05
C PRO A 116 11.14 -12.38 -4.98
N LEU A 117 10.20 -11.76 -4.27
CA LEU A 117 9.20 -12.49 -3.50
C LEU A 117 8.22 -13.16 -4.48
N ASP A 118 7.54 -14.22 -4.03
CA ASP A 118 6.58 -14.92 -4.89
C ASP A 118 5.31 -14.06 -5.05
N SER A 119 4.95 -13.31 -4.00
CA SER A 119 3.73 -12.48 -3.96
C SER A 119 3.89 -11.16 -3.21
N ALA A 120 3.11 -10.15 -3.60
CA ALA A 120 3.05 -8.85 -2.92
C ALA A 120 1.60 -8.33 -2.81
N GLY A 121 1.21 -7.90 -1.62
CA GLY A 121 -0.04 -7.21 -1.35
C GLY A 121 0.17 -5.71 -1.31
N VAL A 122 -0.54 -4.97 -2.15
CA VAL A 122 -0.48 -3.50 -2.20
C VAL A 122 -1.80 -2.94 -1.68
N TYR A 123 -1.74 -2.17 -0.59
CA TYR A 123 -2.89 -1.41 -0.14
C TYR A 123 -2.91 -0.04 -0.84
N ALA A 124 -3.95 0.21 -1.63
CA ALA A 124 -4.22 1.48 -2.29
C ALA A 124 -5.32 2.22 -1.49
N PRO A 125 -5.00 3.36 -0.84
CA PRO A 125 -6.00 4.12 -0.09
C PRO A 125 -7.16 4.60 -0.97
N GLY A 126 -8.32 4.80 -0.34
CA GLY A 126 -9.53 5.27 -0.99
C GLY A 126 -10.52 5.91 0.00
N GLY A 127 -11.80 5.93 -0.35
CA GLY A 127 -12.86 6.54 0.43
C GLY A 127 -13.10 8.00 0.02
N THR A 128 -12.61 8.95 0.82
CA THR A 128 -12.89 10.39 0.60
C THR A 128 -12.10 11.03 -0.54
N ALA A 129 -11.03 10.36 -1.01
CA ALA A 129 -10.24 10.78 -2.15
C ALA A 129 -9.71 9.55 -2.91
N ALA A 130 -9.43 9.72 -4.20
CA ALA A 130 -8.83 8.70 -5.04
C ALA A 130 -7.30 8.85 -5.05
N TYR A 131 -6.59 7.71 -4.97
CA TYR A 131 -5.13 7.66 -4.94
C TYR A 131 -4.55 6.73 -6.01
N PRO A 132 -4.80 7.00 -7.31
CA PRO A 132 -4.24 6.19 -8.41
C PRO A 132 -2.71 6.11 -8.35
N SER A 133 -2.05 7.19 -7.92
CA SER A 133 -0.60 7.24 -7.77
C SER A 133 -0.06 6.24 -6.73
N SER A 134 -0.80 5.95 -5.65
CA SER A 134 -0.37 4.95 -4.66
C SER A 134 -0.41 3.54 -5.24
N ALA A 135 -1.40 3.22 -6.07
CA ALA A 135 -1.46 1.94 -6.77
C ALA A 135 -0.26 1.79 -7.72
N LEU A 136 0.03 2.79 -8.56
CA LEU A 136 1.19 2.79 -9.45
C LEU A 136 2.50 2.58 -8.67
N MET A 137 2.69 3.32 -7.57
CA MET A 137 3.91 3.29 -6.76
C MET A 137 4.08 1.99 -5.96
N GLY A 138 3.01 1.24 -5.69
CA GLY A 138 3.10 -0.06 -5.01
C GLY A 138 3.29 -1.22 -5.99
N VAL A 139 2.50 -1.24 -7.08
CA VAL A 139 2.46 -2.38 -8.01
C VAL A 139 3.67 -2.38 -8.95
N ILE A 140 4.03 -1.24 -9.54
CA ILE A 140 5.10 -1.19 -10.56
C ILE A 140 6.44 -1.68 -10.01
N PRO A 141 6.91 -1.26 -8.81
CA PRO A 141 8.17 -1.78 -8.27
C PRO A 141 8.14 -3.29 -8.02
N ALA A 142 6.99 -3.85 -7.61
CA ALA A 142 6.83 -5.29 -7.44
C ALA A 142 6.95 -6.02 -8.79
N LYS A 143 6.28 -5.53 -9.85
CA LYS A 143 6.41 -6.11 -11.20
C LYS A 143 7.83 -5.95 -11.77
N VAL A 144 8.49 -4.81 -11.52
CA VAL A 144 9.90 -4.59 -11.92
C VAL A 144 10.86 -5.52 -11.20
N ALA A 145 10.61 -5.83 -9.91
CA ALA A 145 11.39 -6.81 -9.17
C ALA A 145 11.21 -8.24 -9.70
N GLY A 146 10.12 -8.52 -10.41
CA GLY A 146 9.77 -9.83 -10.96
C GLY A 146 8.83 -10.64 -10.05
N VAL A 147 8.07 -9.99 -9.17
CA VAL A 147 7.03 -10.66 -8.37
C VAL A 147 5.95 -11.20 -9.30
N GLU A 148 5.64 -12.49 -9.18
CA GLU A 148 4.71 -13.17 -10.08
C GLU A 148 3.24 -12.79 -9.80
N HIS A 149 2.89 -12.63 -8.52
CA HIS A 149 1.54 -12.29 -8.11
C HIS A 149 1.47 -11.00 -7.27
N VAL A 150 0.86 -9.96 -7.80
CA VAL A 150 0.64 -8.69 -7.12
C VAL A 150 -0.86 -8.46 -6.93
N ALA A 151 -1.31 -8.55 -5.69
CA ALA A 151 -2.69 -8.28 -5.30
C ALA A 151 -2.83 -6.83 -4.83
N VAL A 152 -3.92 -6.16 -5.19
CA VAL A 152 -4.26 -4.82 -4.70
C VAL A 152 -5.52 -4.86 -3.86
N ALA A 153 -5.48 -4.25 -2.68
CA ALA A 153 -6.68 -3.98 -1.89
C ALA A 153 -6.99 -2.48 -1.88
N THR A 154 -8.23 -2.11 -2.20
CA THR A 154 -8.75 -0.73 -2.14
C THR A 154 -10.09 -0.72 -1.42
N PRO A 155 -10.42 0.29 -0.60
CA PRO A 155 -11.70 0.35 0.09
C PRO A 155 -12.90 0.20 -0.86
N PRO A 156 -13.95 -0.54 -0.45
CA PRO A 156 -15.18 -0.62 -1.22
C PRO A 156 -15.90 0.72 -1.25
N ALA A 157 -16.73 0.90 -2.26
CA ALA A 157 -17.62 2.05 -2.45
C ALA A 157 -18.83 1.56 -3.26
N GLU A 158 -19.93 2.30 -3.25
CA GLU A 158 -21.05 2.04 -4.19
C GLU A 158 -20.52 1.99 -5.64
N GLU A 159 -19.60 2.89 -5.96
CA GLU A 159 -18.81 2.88 -7.19
C GLU A 159 -17.34 3.16 -6.83
N VAL A 160 -16.49 2.14 -6.96
CA VAL A 160 -15.05 2.30 -6.76
C VAL A 160 -14.50 3.21 -7.85
N ASN A 161 -13.64 4.16 -7.48
CA ASN A 161 -13.18 5.19 -8.40
C ASN A 161 -12.53 4.58 -9.67
N PRO A 162 -13.05 4.86 -10.88
CA PRO A 162 -12.58 4.23 -12.11
C PRO A 162 -11.14 4.62 -12.47
N VAL A 163 -10.68 5.82 -12.09
CA VAL A 163 -9.30 6.27 -12.32
C VAL A 163 -8.32 5.46 -11.45
N THR A 164 -8.68 5.16 -10.19
CA THR A 164 -7.87 4.25 -9.34
C THR A 164 -7.83 2.85 -9.93
N LEU A 165 -8.97 2.32 -10.38
CA LEU A 165 -9.07 1.00 -11.00
C LEU A 165 -8.26 0.88 -12.29
N ALA A 166 -8.36 1.88 -13.18
CA ALA A 166 -7.55 1.94 -14.39
C ALA A 166 -6.04 2.01 -14.07
N ALA A 167 -5.64 2.80 -13.07
CA ALA A 167 -4.25 2.86 -12.63
C ALA A 167 -3.74 1.50 -12.09
N ILE A 168 -4.58 0.76 -11.36
CA ILE A 168 -4.25 -0.59 -10.88
C ILE A 168 -4.02 -1.53 -12.07
N HIS A 169 -4.89 -1.48 -13.08
CA HIS A 169 -4.75 -2.27 -14.30
C HIS A 169 -3.47 -1.91 -15.07
N VAL A 170 -3.24 -0.62 -15.36
CA VAL A 170 -2.03 -0.14 -16.07
C VAL A 170 -0.73 -0.50 -15.33
N ALA A 171 -0.75 -0.51 -14.00
CA ALA A 171 0.40 -0.93 -13.21
C ALA A 171 0.75 -2.41 -13.39
N GLY A 172 -0.23 -3.23 -13.80
CA GLY A 172 -0.09 -4.67 -14.03
C GLY A 172 -0.37 -5.51 -12.79
N ALA A 173 -1.33 -5.11 -11.95
CA ALA A 173 -1.78 -5.96 -10.84
C ALA A 173 -2.45 -7.24 -11.36
N ASP A 174 -2.29 -8.34 -10.63
CA ASP A 174 -2.82 -9.65 -11.01
C ASP A 174 -4.18 -9.94 -10.33
N ALA A 175 -4.47 -9.30 -9.21
CA ALA A 175 -5.76 -9.37 -8.53
C ALA A 175 -6.13 -8.03 -7.89
N VAL A 176 -7.42 -7.70 -7.85
CA VAL A 176 -7.95 -6.48 -7.22
C VAL A 176 -9.11 -6.82 -6.30
N TYR A 177 -9.01 -6.40 -5.04
CA TYR A 177 -9.98 -6.68 -4.00
C TYR A 177 -10.57 -5.38 -3.44
N GLN A 178 -11.90 -5.30 -3.37
CA GLN A 178 -12.58 -4.17 -2.74
C GLN A 178 -12.70 -4.34 -1.22
N VAL A 179 -11.58 -4.14 -0.53
CA VAL A 179 -11.45 -4.26 0.92
C VAL A 179 -10.61 -3.09 1.45
N GLY A 180 -11.11 -2.40 2.48
CA GLY A 180 -10.46 -1.23 3.08
C GLY A 180 -9.78 -1.50 4.43
N GLY A 181 -9.16 -0.46 4.99
CA GLY A 181 -8.78 -0.42 6.41
C GLY A 181 -7.83 -1.51 6.92
N ALA A 182 -7.96 -1.82 8.21
CA ALA A 182 -7.18 -2.84 8.89
C ALA A 182 -7.51 -4.25 8.38
N GLN A 183 -8.76 -4.47 8.01
CA GLN A 183 -9.27 -5.73 7.47
C GLN A 183 -8.63 -6.10 6.12
N ALA A 184 -8.31 -5.12 5.27
CA ALA A 184 -7.56 -5.35 4.04
C ALA A 184 -6.13 -5.83 4.31
N ILE A 185 -5.45 -5.21 5.28
CA ILE A 185 -4.10 -5.62 5.68
C ILE A 185 -4.10 -7.02 6.26
N ALA A 186 -5.09 -7.35 7.09
CA ALA A 186 -5.27 -8.70 7.61
C ALA A 186 -5.51 -9.73 6.49
N ALA A 187 -6.38 -9.41 5.52
CA ALA A 187 -6.68 -10.29 4.39
C ALA A 187 -5.45 -10.54 3.51
N LEU A 188 -4.65 -9.51 3.22
CA LEU A 188 -3.40 -9.67 2.44
C LEU A 188 -2.31 -10.42 3.23
N ALA A 189 -2.32 -10.34 4.56
CA ALA A 189 -1.35 -11.02 5.41
C ALA A 189 -1.68 -12.51 5.60
N TYR A 190 -2.93 -12.85 5.90
CA TYR A 190 -3.33 -14.20 6.28
C TYR A 190 -4.10 -14.96 5.19
N GLY A 191 -4.58 -14.24 4.17
CA GLY A 191 -5.50 -14.79 3.18
C GLY A 191 -6.92 -14.97 3.72
N THR A 192 -7.85 -15.17 2.79
CA THR A 192 -9.23 -15.57 3.05
C THR A 192 -9.67 -16.59 1.99
N GLU A 193 -10.96 -16.89 1.89
CA GLU A 193 -11.50 -17.73 0.81
C GLU A 193 -11.32 -17.09 -0.58
N THR A 194 -11.32 -15.75 -0.66
CA THR A 194 -11.17 -14.99 -1.92
C THR A 194 -9.80 -14.31 -2.04
N VAL A 195 -9.25 -13.77 -0.95
CA VAL A 195 -7.99 -13.00 -0.96
C VAL A 195 -6.81 -13.94 -0.75
N SER A 196 -5.84 -13.92 -1.65
CA SER A 196 -4.61 -14.70 -1.47
C SER A 196 -3.69 -14.02 -0.43
N ALA A 197 -3.13 -14.81 0.48
CA ALA A 197 -2.06 -14.34 1.38
C ALA A 197 -0.82 -13.96 0.56
N THR A 198 -0.07 -12.98 1.02
CA THR A 198 1.09 -12.42 0.31
C THR A 198 2.35 -12.44 1.17
N ASP A 199 3.53 -12.42 0.55
CA ASP A 199 4.81 -12.46 1.29
C ASP A 199 5.17 -11.09 1.90
N ILE A 200 4.66 -10.02 1.32
CA ILE A 200 4.84 -8.64 1.79
C ILE A 200 3.56 -7.83 1.61
N VAL A 201 3.22 -7.02 2.61
CA VAL A 201 2.15 -6.01 2.51
C VAL A 201 2.74 -4.61 2.52
N VAL A 202 2.52 -3.87 1.44
CA VAL A 202 3.04 -2.51 1.23
C VAL A 202 1.93 -1.50 1.04
N GLY A 203 2.29 -0.22 1.11
CA GLY A 203 1.38 0.88 0.80
C GLY A 203 1.06 1.76 2.01
N PRO A 204 0.78 3.05 1.75
CA PRO A 204 0.45 4.01 2.79
C PRO A 204 -0.98 3.81 3.28
N GLY A 205 -1.32 4.39 4.43
CA GLY A 205 -2.71 4.41 4.89
C GLY A 205 -2.87 5.26 6.14
N ASN A 206 -4.10 5.34 6.64
CA ASN A 206 -4.37 6.03 7.89
C ASN A 206 -3.79 5.26 9.10
N ARG A 207 -4.03 5.77 10.31
CA ARG A 207 -3.56 5.13 11.56
C ARG A 207 -4.03 3.67 11.73
N TRP A 208 -5.20 3.30 11.20
CA TRP A 208 -5.75 1.93 11.30
C TRP A 208 -4.97 0.96 10.42
N VAL A 209 -4.68 1.36 9.18
CA VAL A 209 -3.84 0.60 8.25
C VAL A 209 -2.43 0.44 8.81
N THR A 210 -1.88 1.53 9.35
CA THR A 210 -0.53 1.51 9.94
C THR A 210 -0.45 0.63 11.18
N ALA A 211 -1.45 0.71 12.06
CA ALA A 211 -1.57 -0.16 13.22
C ALA A 211 -1.72 -1.64 12.79
N ALA A 212 -2.49 -1.92 11.74
CA ALA A 212 -2.67 -3.28 11.24
C ALA A 212 -1.36 -3.85 10.70
N LYS A 213 -0.61 -3.07 9.90
CA LYS A 213 0.74 -3.44 9.46
C LYS A 213 1.67 -3.71 10.65
N ALA A 214 1.57 -2.91 11.71
CA ALA A 214 2.35 -3.12 12.92
C ALA A 214 1.96 -4.41 13.68
N GLU A 215 0.69 -4.80 13.65
CA GLU A 215 0.21 -6.05 14.28
C GLU A 215 0.67 -7.28 13.48
N VAL A 216 0.61 -7.25 12.14
CA VAL A 216 0.93 -8.41 11.28
C VAL A 216 2.42 -8.58 10.93
N ARG A 217 3.29 -7.59 11.23
CA ARG A 217 4.72 -7.59 10.82
C ARG A 217 5.57 -8.76 11.34
N GLY A 218 5.03 -9.57 12.25
CA GLY A 218 5.67 -10.81 12.73
C GLY A 218 5.38 -12.02 11.85
N ASP A 219 4.28 -11.96 11.10
CA ASP A 219 3.75 -13.07 10.29
C ASP A 219 3.96 -12.83 8.78
N VAL A 220 3.93 -11.56 8.35
CA VAL A 220 4.19 -11.13 6.96
C VAL A 220 5.20 -9.98 6.92
N ALA A 221 5.97 -9.86 5.84
CA ALA A 221 6.82 -8.69 5.68
C ALA A 221 5.99 -7.42 5.45
N ILE A 222 6.52 -6.27 5.87
CA ILE A 222 5.97 -4.96 5.54
C ILE A 222 7.10 -4.03 5.07
N ASP A 223 6.77 -3.04 4.25
CA ASP A 223 7.70 -1.99 3.83
C ASP A 223 8.14 -1.10 5.01
N PHE A 224 7.20 -0.36 5.60
CA PHE A 224 7.41 0.51 6.77
C PHE A 224 6.07 0.94 7.38
N LEU A 225 6.14 1.47 8.60
CA LEU A 225 5.01 2.09 9.27
C LEU A 225 4.88 3.54 8.80
N ALA A 226 3.96 3.79 7.87
CA ALA A 226 3.70 5.11 7.33
C ALA A 226 3.04 6.02 8.38
N GLY A 227 3.40 7.30 8.39
CA GLY A 227 2.71 8.34 9.15
C GLY A 227 1.94 9.30 8.24
N PRO A 228 1.29 10.34 8.81
CA PRO A 228 0.75 11.45 8.03
C PRO A 228 1.81 12.05 7.09
N SER A 229 1.37 12.57 5.93
CA SER A 229 2.28 13.22 4.98
C SER A 229 2.88 14.50 5.56
N GLU A 230 4.19 14.69 5.36
CA GLU A 230 4.91 15.88 5.83
C GLU A 230 5.71 16.51 4.67
N VAL A 231 5.85 17.85 4.72
CA VAL A 231 6.69 18.60 3.78
C VAL A 231 7.45 19.70 4.52
N MET A 232 8.76 19.81 4.27
CA MET A 232 9.60 20.89 4.78
C MET A 232 10.18 21.66 3.60
N VAL A 233 9.89 22.96 3.54
CA VAL A 233 10.41 23.86 2.50
C VAL A 233 11.56 24.68 3.07
N VAL A 234 12.71 24.64 2.38
CA VAL A 234 13.86 25.51 2.65
C VAL A 234 13.95 26.49 1.49
N ALA A 235 13.99 27.78 1.81
CA ALA A 235 14.12 28.85 0.84
C ALA A 235 15.24 29.79 1.26
N ASP A 236 16.19 30.04 0.36
CA ASP A 236 17.12 31.16 0.41
C ASP A 236 16.70 32.23 -0.61
N GLY A 237 17.20 33.45 -0.40
CA GLY A 237 16.85 34.63 -1.20
C GLY A 237 17.84 34.92 -2.32
#